data_AF-A0A957T2R4-F1
#
_entry.id   AF-A0A957T2R4-F1
#
_cell.length_a   1.000
_cell.length_b   1.000
_cell.length_c   1.000
_cell.angle_alpha   90.00
_cell.angle_beta   90.00
_cell.angle_gamma   90.00
#
_symmetry.space_group_name_H-M   'P 1'
#
loop_
_entity.id
_entity.type
_entity.pdbx_description
1 polymer ?
#
loop_
_entity_poly.entity_id
_entity_poly.type
_entity_poly.pdbx_seq_one_letter_code
_entity_poly.pdbx_strand_id
1 'polypeptide(L)' 'MLSTKQRAVLSFDPDMSNEEIAEALGMPLGSTKRLITQTIEEMGTQSRAGATFQAMRDGLLSIDDIVVGKGNKSSTT' A
#
# COMPACT_ATOMS: atom_id res chain seq x y z
N MET A 1 -0.82 -14.67 7.19
CA MET A 1 0.37 -13.84 7.52
C MET A 1 0.84 -13.20 6.23
N LEU A 2 0.93 -11.86 6.19
CA LEU A 2 1.40 -11.14 4.99
C LEU A 2 2.89 -11.41 4.75
N SER A 3 3.26 -11.62 3.49
CA SER A 3 4.67 -11.65 3.08
C SER A 3 5.30 -10.25 3.14
N THR A 4 6.62 -10.18 3.17
CA THR A 4 7.38 -8.91 3.16
C THR A 4 6.96 -8.00 2.01
N LYS A 5 6.71 -8.57 0.82
CA LYS A 5 6.28 -7.81 -0.37
C LYS A 5 4.86 -7.27 -0.22
N GLN A 6 3.95 -8.05 0.34
CA GLN A 6 2.57 -7.61 0.57
C GLN A 6 2.50 -6.53 1.65
N ARG A 7 3.30 -6.67 2.71
CA ARG A 7 3.44 -5.63 3.73
C ARG A 7 3.99 -4.33 3.12
N ALA A 8 4.98 -4.43 2.23
CA ALA A 8 5.55 -3.28 1.56
C ALA A 8 4.54 -2.53 0.67
N VAL A 9 3.64 -3.20 -0.06
CA VAL A 9 2.63 -2.49 -0.86
C VAL A 9 1.53 -1.82 -0.01
N LEU A 10 1.24 -2.38 1.18
CA LEU A 10 0.27 -1.81 2.11
C LEU A 10 0.85 -0.70 2.98
N SER A 11 2.18 -0.60 3.08
CA SER A 11 2.89 0.44 3.82
C SER A 11 3.00 1.76 3.04
N PHE A 12 2.37 1.88 1.88
CA PHE A 12 2.26 3.16 1.16
C PHE A 12 0.93 3.81 1.45
N ASP A 13 0.92 5.14 1.48
CA ASP A 13 -0.30 5.94 1.58
C ASP A 13 -1.36 5.44 0.59
N PRO A 14 -2.63 5.21 1.02
CA PRO A 14 -3.72 4.76 0.16
C PRO A 14 -3.98 5.59 -1.11
N ASP A 15 -3.55 6.85 -1.13
CA ASP A 15 -3.73 7.75 -2.27
C ASP A 15 -2.59 7.68 -3.29
N MET A 16 -1.48 6.99 -2.97
CA MET A 16 -0.41 6.75 -3.95
C MET A 16 -0.89 5.91 -5.14
N SER A 17 -0.44 6.28 -6.32
CA SER A 17 -0.68 5.52 -7.55
C SER A 17 0.13 4.21 -7.57
N ASN A 18 -0.32 3.24 -8.36
CA ASN A 18 0.41 1.99 -8.55
C ASN A 18 1.78 2.22 -9.22
N GLU A 19 1.88 3.28 -10.03
CA GLU A 19 3.08 3.75 -10.69
C GLU A 19 4.11 4.27 -9.68
N GLU A 20 3.70 5.13 -8.73
CA GLU A 20 4.57 5.61 -7.65
C GLU A 20 5.02 4.47 -6.72
N ILE A 21 4.13 3.54 -6.41
CA ILE A 21 4.47 2.36 -5.60
C ILE A 21 5.47 1.46 -6.35
N ALA A 22 5.29 1.28 -7.65
CA ALA A 22 6.21 0.50 -8.48
C ALA A 22 7.60 1.13 -8.54
N GLU A 23 7.67 2.46 -8.70
CA GLU A 23 8.92 3.22 -8.65
C GLU A 23 9.58 3.09 -7.28
N ALA A 24 8.84 3.31 -6.20
CA ALA A 24 9.35 3.23 -4.83
C ALA A 24 9.89 1.83 -4.46
N LEU A 25 9.26 0.78 -4.99
CA LEU A 25 9.69 -0.60 -4.78
C LEU A 25 10.76 -1.08 -5.77
N GLY A 26 11.08 -0.29 -6.81
CA GLY A 26 11.95 -0.72 -7.91
C GLY A 26 11.40 -1.94 -8.66
N MET A 27 10.08 -2.07 -8.75
CA MET A 27 9.38 -3.22 -9.34
C MET A 27 8.69 -2.83 -10.66
N PRO A 28 8.56 -3.76 -11.64
CA PRO A 28 7.74 -3.52 -12.82
C PRO A 28 6.27 -3.28 -12.45
N LEU A 29 5.64 -2.27 -13.08
CA LEU A 29 4.24 -1.88 -12.80
C LEU A 29 3.25 -3.04 -12.86
N GLY A 30 3.37 -3.94 -13.85
CA GLY A 30 2.50 -5.11 -13.98
C GLY A 30 2.64 -6.08 -12.80
N SER A 31 3.87 -6.29 -12.32
CA SER A 31 4.14 -7.10 -11.13
C SER A 31 3.60 -6.44 -9.86
N THR A 32 3.74 -5.12 -9.73
CA THR A 32 3.18 -4.34 -8.62
C THR A 32 1.66 -4.42 -8.59
N LYS A 33 0.99 -4.22 -9.73
CA LYS A 33 -0.48 -4.36 -9.84
C LYS A 33 -0.96 -5.74 -9.43
N ARG A 34 -0.31 -6.80 -9.94
CA ARG A 34 -0.64 -8.18 -9.56
C ARG A 34 -0.46 -8.43 -8.06
N LEU A 35 0.63 -7.94 -7.47
CA LEU A 35 0.90 -8.08 -6.04
C LEU A 35 -0.15 -7.35 -5.20
N ILE A 36 -0.55 -6.14 -5.59
CA ILE A 36 -1.61 -5.38 -4.91
C ILE A 36 -2.94 -6.12 -4.98
N THR A 37 -3.35 -6.60 -6.17
CA THR A 37 -4.58 -7.39 -6.35
C THR A 37 -4.57 -8.63 -5.45
N GLN A 38 -3.50 -9.42 -5.50
CA GLN A 38 -3.35 -10.61 -4.65
C GLN A 38 -3.43 -10.25 -3.16
N THR A 39 -2.82 -9.14 -2.75
CA THR A 39 -2.86 -8.68 -1.35
C THR A 39 -4.28 -8.32 -0.91
N ILE A 40 -5.03 -7.60 -1.75
CA ILE A 40 -6.42 -7.21 -1.47
C ILE A 40 -7.31 -8.45 -1.37
N GLU A 41 -7.16 -9.41 -2.29
CA GLU A 41 -7.89 -10.67 -2.29
C GLU A 41 -7.60 -11.51 -1.04
N GLU A 42 -6.33 -11.67 -0.68
CA GLU A 42 -5.93 -12.43 0.51
C GLU A 42 -6.37 -11.78 1.83
N MET A 43 -6.45 -10.45 1.85
CA MET A 43 -6.97 -9.68 2.99
C MET A 43 -8.50 -9.67 3.04
N GLY A 44 -9.18 -10.19 2.01
CA GLY A 44 -10.64 -10.22 1.95
C GLY A 44 -11.29 -8.84 1.86
N THR A 45 -10.58 -7.86 1.28
CA THR A 45 -11.07 -6.47 1.14
C THR A 45 -11.36 -6.13 -0.31
N GLN A 46 -11.89 -4.93 -0.55
CA GLN A 46 -12.25 -4.46 -1.90
C GLN A 46 -11.29 -3.40 -2.45
N SER A 47 -10.33 -2.94 -1.65
CA SER A 47 -9.41 -1.87 -2.03
C SER A 47 -8.11 -1.95 -1.25
N ARG A 48 -7.06 -1.33 -1.78
CA ARG A 48 -5.76 -1.19 -1.10
C ARG A 48 -5.92 -0.44 0.21
N ALA A 49 -6.69 0.65 0.22
CA ALA A 49 -7.02 1.38 1.44
C ALA A 49 -7.64 0.46 2.50
N GLY A 50 -8.64 -0.33 2.12
CA GLY A 50 -9.27 -1.30 3.03
C GLY A 50 -8.29 -2.35 3.53
N ALA A 51 -7.41 -2.87 2.67
CA ALA A 51 -6.36 -3.82 3.07
C ALA A 51 -5.35 -3.18 4.04
N THR A 52 -4.94 -1.93 3.83
CA THR A 52 -4.04 -1.19 4.72
C THR A 52 -4.69 -0.98 6.09
N PHE A 53 -5.94 -0.50 6.16
CA PHE A 53 -6.65 -0.35 7.43
C PHE A 53 -6.86 -1.67 8.15
N GLN A 54 -7.19 -2.74 7.42
CA GLN A 54 -7.34 -4.08 8.00
C GLN A 54 -6.01 -4.58 8.58
N ALA A 55 -4.89 -4.39 7.85
CA ALA A 55 -3.56 -4.76 8.33
C ALA A 55 -3.14 -3.95 9.57
N MET A 56 -3.51 -2.67 9.67
CA MET A 56 -3.32 -1.88 10.89
C MET A 56 -4.14 -2.42 12.06
N ARG A 57 -5.43 -2.71 11.82
CA ARG A 57 -6.34 -3.28 12.84
C ARG A 57 -5.81 -4.61 13.39
N ASP A 58 -5.21 -5.41 12.53
CA ASP A 58 -4.66 -6.72 12.87
C ASP A 58 -3.25 -6.63 13.49
N GLY A 59 -2.70 -5.43 13.65
CA GLY A 59 -1.36 -5.19 14.20
C GLY A 59 -0.21 -5.59 13.28
N LEU A 60 -0.49 -5.79 11.99
CA LEU A 60 0.49 -6.16 10.97
C LEU A 60 1.23 -4.93 10.39
N LEU A 61 0.68 -3.73 10.55
CA LEU A 61 1.27 -2.45 10.18
C LEU A 61 1.06 -1.42 11.29
N SER A 62 2.07 -0.60 11.57
CA SER A 62 1.91 0.63 12.35
C SER A 62 1.61 1.81 11.44
N ILE A 63 1.04 2.88 12.00
CA ILE A 63 0.97 4.18 11.31
C ILE A 63 2.35 4.71 10.95
N ASP A 64 3.36 4.42 11.78
CA ASP A 64 4.76 4.81 11.55
C ASP A 64 5.40 4.05 10.36
N ASP A 65 4.78 2.95 9.92
CA ASP A 65 5.24 2.20 8.75
C ASP A 65 4.76 2.86 7.44
N ILE A 66 3.84 3.85 7.49
CA ILE A 66 3.23 4.43 6.28
C ILE A 66 4.15 5.44 5.60
N VAL A 67 4.57 5.08 4.39
CA VAL A 67 5.31 5.92 3.46
C VAL A 67 4.32 6.79 2.69
N VAL A 68 4.43 8.11 2.91
CA VAL A 68 3.69 9.11 2.15
C VAL A 68 4.49 9.47 0.89
N GLY A 69 3.84 9.47 -0.28
CA GLY A 69 4.46 9.83 -1.55
C GLY A 69 4.93 11.29 -1.60
N LYS A 70 5.55 11.71 -2.71
CA LYS A 70 5.86 13.13 -2.94
C LYS A 70 4.54 13.89 -3.02
N GLY A 71 4.12 14.44 -1.88
CA GLY A 71 2.73 14.75 -1.62
C GLY A 71 2.04 15.61 -2.65
N ASN A 72 0.72 15.43 -2.75
CA ASN A 72 -0.16 16.57 -2.91
C ASN A 72 0.11 17.53 -1.74
N LYS A 73 1.02 18.48 -1.95
CA LYS A 73 1.07 19.71 -1.16
C LYS A 73 -0.15 20.56 -1.51
N SER A 74 -1.33 20.13 -1.12
CA SER A 74 -2.53 20.95 -1.22
C SER A 74 -3.18 21.03 0.15
N SER A 75 -3.24 22.26 0.65
CA SER A 75 -4.10 22.76 1.74
C SER A 75 -3.46 22.88 3.13
N THR A 76 -2.63 23.92 3.31
CA THR A 76 -2.82 24.83 4.45
C THR A 76 -2.33 26.24 4.08
N THR A 77 -3.23 27.08 3.54
CA THR A 77 -3.19 28.54 3.65
C THR A 77 -4.63 29.02 3.65
#